data_AF-A0A5B9MIU3-F1
#
_entry.id   AF-A0A5B9MIU3-F1
#
_cell.length_a   1.000
_cell.length_b   1.000
_cell.length_c   1.000
_cell.angle_alpha   90.00
_cell.angle_beta   90.00
_cell.angle_gamma   90.00
#
_symmetry.space_group_name_H-M   'P 1'
#
loop_
_entity.id
_entity.type
_entity.pdbx_description
1 polymer ?
#
loop_
_entity_poly.entity_id
_entity_poly.type
_entity_poly.pdbx_seq_one_letter_code
_entity_poly.pdbx_strand_id
1 'polypeptide(L)'
;MARFGIVSGLLLCIDTAIALFGSLNKAPLLFIPMMLGIPILFFGVVALNPHRRRQALATAAIVGALGGVIGCGQLFHFFSIWRAQGVVNLHSTQIVSLMVAICIVFSVSYLWSLAPSHRQRGRRSAPSP
;
A
#
# COMPACT_ATOMS: atom_id res chain seq x y z
N MET A 1 -2.97 -13.83 -3.27
CA MET A 1 -2.69 -13.10 -2.01
C MET A 1 -1.20 -12.90 -1.78
N ALA A 2 -0.37 -13.94 -1.56
CA ALA A 2 1.09 -13.75 -1.39
C ALA A 2 1.75 -13.02 -2.56
N ARG A 3 1.46 -13.46 -3.80
CA ARG A 3 1.90 -12.77 -5.03
C ARG A 3 1.45 -11.30 -5.11
N PHE A 4 0.31 -10.95 -4.51
CA PHE A 4 -0.22 -9.59 -4.56
C PHE A 4 0.60 -8.64 -3.67
N GLY A 5 1.08 -9.12 -2.50
CA GLY A 5 2.01 -8.36 -1.64
C GLY A 5 3.38 -8.17 -2.26
N ILE A 6 3.87 -9.17 -2.99
CA ILE A 6 5.13 -9.06 -3.73
C ILE A 6 5.00 -8.00 -4.82
N VAL A 7 3.93 -8.05 -5.63
CA VAL A 7 3.68 -7.09 -6.71
C VAL A 7 3.48 -5.67 -6.17
N SER A 8 2.67 -5.48 -5.12
CA SER A 8 2.45 -4.14 -4.55
C SER A 8 3.73 -3.54 -3.96
N GLY A 9 4.53 -4.32 -3.22
CA GLY A 9 5.81 -3.86 -2.71
C GLY A 9 6.79 -3.50 -3.83
N LEU A 10 6.80 -4.28 -4.92
CA LEU A 10 7.66 -4.02 -6.07
C LEU A 10 7.22 -2.76 -6.84
N LEU A 11 5.92 -2.53 -6.98
CA LEU A 11 5.37 -1.28 -7.56
C LEU A 11 5.78 -0.05 -6.76
N LEU A 12 5.73 -0.12 -5.42
CA LEU A 12 6.19 0.98 -4.56
C LEU A 12 7.70 1.26 -4.72
N CYS A 13 8.51 0.21 -4.90
CA CYS A 13 9.94 0.39 -5.20
C CYS A 13 10.17 1.02 -6.58
N ILE A 14 9.39 0.61 -7.60
CA ILE A 14 9.45 1.20 -8.95
C ILE A 14 9.04 2.67 -8.90
N ASP A 15 8.00 3.02 -8.13
CA ASP A 15 7.54 4.40 -7.97
C ASP A 15 8.66 5.32 -7.45
N THR A 16 9.37 4.90 -6.39
CA THR A 16 10.56 5.63 -5.92
C THR A 16 11.68 5.68 -6.98
N ALA A 17 11.90 4.62 -7.75
CA ALA A 17 12.90 4.64 -8.82
C ALA A 17 12.54 5.69 -9.89
N ILE A 18 11.28 5.75 -10.33
CA ILE A 18 10.77 6.77 -11.25
C ILE A 18 10.95 8.16 -10.66
N ALA A 19 10.68 8.34 -9.37
CA ALA A 19 10.89 9.61 -8.67
C ALA A 19 12.36 10.06 -8.67
N LEU A 20 13.30 9.12 -8.49
CA LEU A 20 14.74 9.40 -8.46
C LEU A 20 15.33 9.73 -9.83
N PHE A 21 14.86 9.07 -10.88
CA PHE A 21 15.31 9.33 -12.25
C PHE A 21 14.58 10.53 -12.88
N GLY A 22 13.34 10.79 -12.49
CA GLY A 22 12.52 11.87 -13.04
C GLY A 22 12.73 13.24 -12.38
N SER A 23 13.33 13.31 -11.19
CA SER A 23 13.52 14.56 -10.45
C SER A 23 14.98 15.00 -10.38
N LEU A 24 15.26 16.22 -10.84
CA LEU A 24 16.55 16.89 -10.61
C LEU A 24 16.70 17.33 -9.14
N ASN A 25 15.59 17.60 -8.45
CA ASN A 25 15.55 17.92 -7.03
C ASN A 25 15.23 16.66 -6.21
N LYS A 26 16.27 16.08 -5.62
CA LYS A 26 16.18 14.87 -4.81
C LYS A 26 15.70 15.23 -3.41
N ALA A 27 14.39 15.19 -3.19
CA ALA A 27 13.81 15.35 -1.87
C ALA A 27 13.83 14.01 -1.11
N PRO A 28 14.21 13.97 0.19
CA PRO A 28 14.19 12.76 1.00
C PRO A 28 12.82 12.07 1.06
N LEU A 29 11.74 12.86 0.94
CA LEU A 29 10.36 12.37 0.88
C LEU A 29 10.08 11.37 -0.25
N LEU A 30 10.84 11.40 -1.35
CA LEU A 30 10.65 10.48 -2.48
C LEU A 30 11.03 9.03 -2.15
N PHE A 31 11.72 8.79 -1.02
CA PHE A 31 12.09 7.45 -0.55
C PHE A 31 11.02 6.78 0.32
N ILE A 32 9.98 7.52 0.74
CA ILE A 32 8.90 6.98 1.58
C ILE A 32 8.20 5.78 0.92
N PRO A 33 7.83 5.80 -0.38
CA PRO A 33 7.23 4.63 -1.03
C PRO A 33 8.13 3.39 -0.94
N MET A 34 9.44 3.52 -1.19
CA MET A 34 10.40 2.42 -1.06
C MET A 34 10.54 1.91 0.39
N MET A 35 10.59 2.81 1.39
CA MET A 35 10.67 2.40 2.81
C MET A 35 9.48 1.55 3.24
N LEU A 36 8.31 1.76 2.63
CA LEU A 36 7.11 0.95 2.85
C LEU A 36 7.07 -0.28 1.94
N GLY A 37 7.52 -0.13 0.70
CA GLY A 37 7.54 -1.16 -0.34
C GLY A 37 8.41 -2.37 0.04
N ILE A 38 9.60 -2.13 0.60
CA ILE A 38 10.52 -3.20 1.01
C ILE A 38 9.90 -4.13 2.08
N PRO A 39 9.37 -3.63 3.22
CA PRO A 39 8.65 -4.48 4.17
C PRO A 39 7.45 -5.22 3.56
N ILE A 40 6.64 -4.54 2.74
CA ILE A 40 5.46 -5.17 2.10
C ILE A 40 5.90 -6.31 1.17
N LEU A 41 6.95 -6.10 0.38
CA LEU A 41 7.54 -7.10 -0.50
C LEU A 41 8.08 -8.28 0.32
N PHE A 42 8.86 -8.01 1.37
CA PHE A 42 9.42 -9.02 2.25
C PHE A 42 8.33 -9.89 2.89
N PHE A 43 7.29 -9.29 3.45
CA PHE A 43 6.16 -10.02 4.00
C PHE A 43 5.36 -10.78 2.92
N GLY A 44 5.30 -10.25 1.70
CA GLY A 44 4.74 -10.95 0.54
C GLY A 44 5.48 -12.26 0.23
N VAL A 45 6.82 -12.24 0.28
CA VAL A 45 7.67 -13.43 0.09
C VAL A 45 7.50 -14.39 1.27
N VAL A 46 7.56 -13.90 2.51
CA VAL A 46 7.35 -14.74 3.71
C VAL A 46 5.98 -15.41 3.70
N ALA A 47 4.96 -14.74 3.14
CA ALA A 47 3.60 -15.27 3.00
C ALA A 47 3.45 -16.42 1.99
N LEU A 48 4.50 -16.75 1.21
CA LEU A 48 4.53 -17.98 0.41
C LEU A 48 4.48 -19.23 1.30
N ASN A 49 4.96 -19.14 2.54
CA ASN A 49 4.88 -20.23 3.51
C ASN A 49 3.46 -20.33 4.10
N PRO A 50 2.73 -21.45 3.89
CA PRO A 50 1.34 -21.58 4.33
C PRO A 50 1.19 -21.45 5.85
N HIS A 51 2.18 -21.90 6.62
CA HIS A 51 2.17 -21.83 8.09
C HIS A 51 2.16 -20.38 8.62
N ARG A 52 2.86 -19.44 7.94
CA ARG A 52 2.98 -18.04 8.37
C ARG A 52 2.20 -17.04 7.51
N ARG A 53 1.51 -17.51 6.48
CA ARG A 53 0.82 -16.69 5.47
C ARG A 53 -0.13 -15.65 6.04
N ARG A 54 -0.97 -16.04 7.02
CA ARG A 54 -1.99 -15.13 7.57
C ARG A 54 -1.37 -13.97 8.35
N GLN A 55 -0.37 -14.27 9.19
CA GLN A 55 0.34 -13.26 9.98
C GLN A 55 1.15 -12.34 9.07
N ALA A 56 1.93 -12.89 8.13
CA ALA A 56 2.73 -12.10 7.21
C ALA A 56 1.87 -11.13 6.36
N LEU A 57 0.75 -11.60 5.81
CA LEU A 57 -0.16 -10.74 5.04
C LEU A 57 -0.86 -9.70 5.92
N ALA A 58 -1.19 -10.01 7.17
CA ALA A 58 -1.78 -9.05 8.11
C ALA A 58 -0.78 -7.91 8.43
N THR A 59 0.47 -8.26 8.72
CA THR A 59 1.53 -7.27 8.97
C THR A 59 1.77 -6.41 7.74
N ALA A 60 1.84 -7.01 6.55
CA ALA A 60 1.95 -6.27 5.30
C ALA A 60 0.78 -5.29 5.12
N ALA A 61 -0.46 -5.71 5.42
CA ALA A 61 -1.65 -4.86 5.30
C ALA A 61 -1.63 -3.70 6.30
N ILE A 62 -1.12 -3.90 7.52
CA ILE A 62 -0.93 -2.83 8.50
C ILE A 62 0.09 -1.81 7.99
N VAL A 63 1.22 -2.27 7.43
CA VAL A 63 2.22 -1.38 6.82
C VAL A 63 1.61 -0.62 5.63
N GLY A 64 0.85 -1.30 4.78
CA GLY A 64 0.13 -0.69 3.66
C GLY A 64 -0.88 0.38 4.13
N ALA A 65 -1.61 0.11 5.22
CA ALA A 65 -2.56 1.06 5.80
C ALA A 65 -1.84 2.28 6.39
N LEU A 66 -0.74 2.08 7.13
CA LEU A 66 0.11 3.17 7.64
C LEU A 66 0.65 4.03 6.49
N GLY A 67 1.14 3.41 5.41
CA GLY A 67 1.57 4.11 4.21
C GLY A 67 0.46 4.94 3.58
N GLY A 68 -0.76 4.41 3.54
CA GLY A 68 -1.95 5.14 3.11
C GLY A 68 -2.23 6.37 3.98
N VAL A 69 -2.19 6.25 5.31
CA VAL A 69 -2.42 7.38 6.23
C VAL A 69 -1.35 8.47 6.05
N ILE A 70 -0.07 8.08 5.99
CA ILE A 70 1.05 9.01 5.79
C ILE A 70 0.90 9.75 4.46
N GLY A 71 0.65 9.02 3.37
CA GLY A 71 0.47 9.60 2.04
C GLY A 71 -0.75 10.51 1.94
N CYS A 72 -1.87 10.15 2.57
CA CYS A 72 -3.04 11.03 2.67
C CYS A 72 -2.72 12.33 3.40
N GLY A 73 -1.95 12.27 4.50
CA GLY A 73 -1.48 13.47 5.21
C GLY A 73 -0.62 14.37 4.32
N GLN A 74 0.25 13.79 3.50
CA GLN A 74 1.07 14.54 2.54
C GLN A 74 0.26 15.14 1.39
N LEU A 75 -0.72 14.41 0.84
CA LEU A 75 -1.63 14.96 -0.16
C LEU A 75 -2.44 16.12 0.41
N PHE A 76 -2.91 16.02 1.65
CA PHE A 76 -3.60 17.11 2.34
C PHE A 76 -2.68 18.33 2.52
N HIS A 77 -1.42 18.11 2.89
CA HIS A 77 -0.42 19.17 2.98
C HIS A 77 -0.15 19.85 1.63
N PHE A 78 0.03 19.07 0.55
CA PHE A 78 0.17 19.63 -0.81
C PHE A 78 -1.07 20.40 -1.25
N PHE A 79 -2.26 19.90 -0.93
CA PHE A 79 -3.51 20.60 -1.22
C PHE A 79 -3.62 21.93 -0.46
N SER A 80 -3.17 21.97 0.79
CA SER A 80 -3.09 23.21 1.59
C SER A 80 -2.12 24.22 0.98
N ILE A 81 -0.92 23.78 0.57
CA ILE A 81 0.06 24.64 -0.12
C ILE A 81 -0.51 25.16 -1.43
N TRP A 82 -1.16 24.29 -2.22
CA TRP A 82 -1.79 24.69 -3.46
C TRP A 82 -2.85 25.78 -3.24
N ARG A 83 -3.66 25.65 -2.19
CA ARG A 83 -4.65 26.67 -1.80
C ARG A 83 -4.01 27.99 -1.37
N ALA A 84 -2.83 27.96 -0.74
CA ALA A 84 -2.14 29.15 -0.24
C ALA A 84 -1.30 29.87 -1.30
N GLN A 85 -0.61 29.13 -2.18
CA GLN A 85 0.40 29.69 -3.10
C GLN A 85 0.12 29.42 -4.59
N GLY A 86 -0.89 28.61 -4.92
CA GLY A 86 -1.27 28.30 -6.31
C GLY A 86 -0.29 27.41 -7.08
N VAL A 87 0.90 27.13 -6.53
CA VAL A 87 1.94 26.32 -7.15
C VAL A 87 2.26 25.09 -6.29
N VAL A 88 2.32 23.93 -6.92
CA VAL A 88 2.78 22.67 -6.30
C VAL A 88 3.64 21.90 -7.29
N ASN A 89 4.60 21.15 -6.78
CA ASN A 89 5.43 20.29 -7.61
C ASN A 89 4.62 19.08 -8.09
N LEU A 90 4.17 19.14 -9.35
CA LEU A 90 3.34 18.11 -9.97
C LEU A 90 3.99 16.72 -9.89
N HIS A 91 5.31 16.64 -10.06
CA HIS A 91 6.03 15.37 -10.01
C HIS A 91 5.95 14.74 -8.61
N SER A 92 6.20 15.52 -7.55
CA SER A 92 6.09 15.01 -6.17
C SER A 92 4.66 14.63 -5.81
N THR A 93 3.67 15.40 -6.25
CA THR A 93 2.25 15.06 -6.04
C THR A 93 1.86 13.77 -6.75
N GLN A 94 2.34 13.54 -7.97
CA GLN A 94 2.11 12.31 -8.73
C GLN A 94 2.66 11.08 -8.01
N ILE A 95 3.92 11.11 -7.57
CA ILE A 95 4.56 9.99 -6.84
C ILE A 95 3.78 9.67 -5.56
N VAL A 96 3.49 10.68 -4.73
CA VAL A 96 2.73 10.45 -3.49
C VAL A 96 1.32 9.93 -3.77
N SER A 97 0.67 10.41 -4.84
CA SER A 97 -0.65 9.90 -5.25
C SER A 97 -0.61 8.43 -5.69
N LEU A 98 0.45 8.01 -6.40
CA LEU A 98 0.63 6.63 -6.84
C LEU A 98 0.87 5.71 -5.64
N MET A 99 1.75 6.12 -4.71
CA MET A 99 1.98 5.43 -3.45
C MET A 99 0.67 5.20 -2.69
N VAL A 100 -0.15 6.25 -2.50
CA VAL A 100 -1.45 6.15 -1.81
C VAL A 100 -2.38 5.19 -2.53
N ALA A 101 -2.47 5.27 -3.86
CA ALA A 101 -3.30 4.38 -4.65
C ALA A 101 -2.88 2.90 -4.48
N ILE A 102 -1.58 2.60 -4.57
CA ILE A 102 -1.05 1.25 -4.38
C ILE A 102 -1.34 0.73 -2.96
N CYS A 103 -1.13 1.56 -1.94
CA CYS A 103 -1.41 1.24 -0.53
C CYS A 103 -2.90 0.96 -0.27
N ILE A 104 -3.81 1.76 -0.85
CA ILE A 104 -5.27 1.57 -0.74
C ILE A 104 -5.67 0.28 -1.45
N VAL A 105 -5.25 0.08 -2.70
CA VAL A 105 -5.59 -1.12 -3.48
C VAL A 105 -5.12 -2.38 -2.77
N PHE A 106 -3.90 -2.36 -2.21
CA PHE A 106 -3.38 -3.47 -1.43
C PHE A 106 -4.20 -3.76 -0.16
N SER A 107 -4.47 -2.72 0.64
CA SER A 107 -5.25 -2.83 1.88
C SER A 107 -6.68 -3.31 1.63
N VAL A 108 -7.37 -2.74 0.64
CA VAL A 108 -8.74 -3.13 0.26
C VAL A 108 -8.77 -4.56 -0.27
N SER A 109 -7.80 -4.95 -1.11
CA SER A 109 -7.71 -6.33 -1.60
C SER A 109 -7.49 -7.34 -0.47
N TYR A 110 -6.73 -6.96 0.56
CA TYR A 110 -6.57 -7.78 1.76
C TYR A 110 -7.89 -7.89 2.55
N LEU A 111 -8.61 -6.79 2.78
CA LEU A 111 -9.92 -6.81 3.47
C LEU A 111 -10.96 -7.62 2.69
N TRP A 112 -11.02 -7.48 1.37
CA TRP A 112 -11.86 -8.33 0.51
C TRP A 112 -11.46 -9.78 0.52
N SER A 113 -10.22 -10.14 0.85
CA SER A 113 -9.86 -11.55 1.03
C SER A 113 -10.44 -12.15 2.31
N LEU A 114 -10.71 -11.31 3.31
CA LEU A 114 -11.26 -11.72 4.60
C LEU A 114 -12.79 -11.82 4.56
N ALA A 115 -13.48 -10.95 3.83
CA ALA A 115 -14.95 -10.87 3.79
C ALA A 115 -15.67 -12.15 3.26
N PRO A 116 -15.24 -12.82 2.17
CA PRO A 116 -15.87 -14.03 1.66
C PRO A 116 -15.81 -15.20 2.64
N SER A 117 -14.76 -15.25 3.47
CA SER A 117 -14.55 -16.32 4.46
C SER A 117 -15.60 -16.30 5.57
N HIS A 118 -16.20 -15.14 5.85
CA HIS A 118 -17.26 -15.01 6.86
C HIS A 118 -18.62 -15.49 6.34
N ARG A 119 -18.87 -15.38 5.03
CA ARG A 119 -20.17 -15.72 4.41
C ARG A 119 -20.39 -17.22 4.22
N GLN A 120 -19.31 -18.00 4.07
CA GLN A 120 -19.41 -19.47 3.92
C GLN A 120 -19.49 -20.21 5.26
N ARG A 121 -18.96 -19.65 6.35
CA ARG A 121 -18.98 -20.33 7.67
C ARG A 121 -20.38 -20.35 8.31
N GLY A 122 -21.24 -19.38 7.99
CA GLY A 122 -22.64 -19.37 8.42
C GLY A 122 -23.55 -20.38 7.69
N ARG A 123 -23.14 -20.90 6.52
CA ARG A 123 -23.94 -21.86 5.73
C ARG A 123 -23.75 -23.32 6.14
N ARG A 124 -22.69 -23.67 6.89
CA ARG A 124 -22.43 -25.04 7.36
C ARG A 124 -23.06 -25.35 8.72
N SER A 125 -23.66 -24.37 9.38
CA SER A 125 -24.26 -24.52 10.71
C SER A 125 -25.78 -24.67 10.69
N ALA A 126 -26.41 -24.79 9.52
CA ALA A 126 -27.83 -25.14 9.44
C ALA A 126 -27.96 -26.65 9.71
N PRO A 127 -28.54 -27.08 10.85
CA PRO A 127 -28.88 -28.48 11.04
C PRO A 127 -29.88 -28.88 9.95
N SER A 128 -29.60 -29.98 9.26
CA SER A 128 -30.55 -30.65 8.37
C SER A 128 -31.77 -31.11 9.20
N PRO A 129 -33.01 -30.90 8.69
CA PRO A 129 -34.23 -31.37 9.34
C PRO A 129 -34.30 -32.90 9.43
#